data_AF-A0A3A0C9D1-F1
#
_entry.id   AF-A0A3A0C9D1-F1
#
_cell.length_a   1.000
_cell.length_b   1.000
_cell.length_c   1.000
_cell.angle_alpha   90.00
_cell.angle_beta   90.00
_cell.angle_gamma   90.00
#
_symmetry.space_group_name_H-M   'P 1'
#
loop_
_entity.id
_entity.type
_entity.pdbx_description
1 polymer ?
#
loop_
_entity_poly.entity_id
_entity_poly.type
_entity_poly.pdbx_seq_one_letter_code
_entity_poly.pdbx_strand_id
1 'polypeptide(L)'
;MTCREFIDFLEAYRSRELPAPQAVEFERHMGLCPSCVSYLRSYEETIRLGRKALCDPEGPVPQDAPEELIRAILAARKKAQ
;
A
#
# COMPACT_ATOMS: atom_id res chain seq x y z
N MET A 1 -8.73 19.63 6.00
CA MET A 1 -8.17 18.26 6.03
C MET A 1 -8.12 17.80 7.48
N THR A 2 -8.81 16.71 7.79
CA THR A 2 -8.67 15.97 9.04
C THR A 2 -7.54 14.95 8.90
N CYS A 3 -7.09 14.38 10.03
CA CYS A 3 -6.11 13.30 10.00
C CYS A 3 -6.59 12.10 9.17
N ARG A 4 -7.90 11.81 9.21
CA ARG A 4 -8.51 10.71 8.44
C ARG A 4 -8.41 10.97 6.93
N GLU A 5 -8.91 12.13 6.49
CA GLU A 5 -8.89 12.52 5.08
C GLU A 5 -7.47 12.48 4.48
N PHE A 6 -6.47 12.85 5.29
CA PHE A 6 -5.08 12.81 4.83
C PHE A 6 -4.53 11.38 4.70
N ILE A 7 -4.82 10.50 5.66
CA ILE A 7 -4.39 9.09 5.58
C ILE A 7 -5.06 8.38 4.40
N ASP A 8 -6.36 8.60 4.21
CA ASP A 8 -7.11 8.01 3.10
C ASP A 8 -6.56 8.49 1.75
N PHE A 9 -6.16 9.77 1.67
CA PHE A 9 -5.47 10.30 0.49
C PHE A 9 -4.13 9.60 0.22
N LEU A 10 -3.30 9.37 1.24
CA LEU A 10 -2.01 8.68 1.09
C LEU A 10 -2.20 7.20 0.72
N GLU A 11 -3.23 6.55 1.24
CA GLU A 11 -3.61 5.19 0.84
C GLU A 11 -3.98 5.16 -0.65
N ALA A 12 -4.88 6.03 -1.09
CA ALA A 12 -5.29 6.14 -2.50
C ALA A 12 -4.10 6.46 -3.43
N TYR A 13 -3.15 7.29 -2.98
CA TYR A 13 -1.92 7.55 -3.74
C TYR A 13 -1.10 6.28 -3.93
N ARG A 14 -0.90 5.51 -2.84
CA ARG A 14 -0.09 4.28 -2.86
C ARG A 14 -0.75 3.14 -3.64
N SER A 15 -2.08 3.05 -3.61
CA SER A 15 -2.84 2.08 -4.41
C SER A 15 -2.97 2.48 -5.88
N ARG A 16 -2.50 3.68 -6.26
CA ARG A 16 -2.69 4.30 -7.59
C ARG A 16 -4.16 4.51 -7.96
N GLU A 17 -4.99 4.79 -6.96
CA GLU A 17 -6.42 5.03 -7.09
C GLU A 17 -6.79 6.51 -7.02
N LEU A 18 -5.81 7.41 -6.83
CA LEU A 18 -6.06 8.84 -6.95
C LEU A 18 -6.51 9.22 -8.37
N PRO A 19 -7.48 10.15 -8.50
CA PRO A 19 -7.76 10.80 -9.77
C PRO A 19 -6.49 11.39 -10.38
N ALA A 20 -6.28 11.19 -11.68
CA ALA A 20 -5.04 11.60 -12.37
C ALA A 20 -4.62 13.07 -12.10
N PRO A 21 -5.53 14.08 -12.09
CA PRO A 21 -5.14 15.44 -11.77
C PRO A 21 -4.56 15.61 -10.35
N GLN A 22 -5.08 14.86 -9.38
CA GLN A 22 -4.61 14.90 -7.99
C GLN A 22 -3.26 14.21 -7.84
N ALA A 23 -3.05 13.08 -8.52
CA ALA A 23 -1.78 12.38 -8.53
C ALA A 23 -0.66 13.27 -9.10
N VAL A 24 -0.89 13.94 -10.23
CA VAL A 24 0.08 14.85 -10.86
C VAL A 24 0.46 16.01 -9.93
N GLU A 25 -0.53 16.66 -9.30
CA GLU A 25 -0.25 17.76 -8.37
C GLU A 25 0.50 17.29 -7.12
N PHE A 26 0.18 16.09 -6.61
CA PHE A 26 0.89 15.52 -5.47
C PHE A 26 2.32 15.15 -5.82
N GLU A 27 2.56 14.53 -6.97
CA GLU A 27 3.91 14.22 -7.45
C GLU A 27 4.73 15.50 -7.67
N ARG A 28 4.12 16.57 -8.21
CA ARG A 28 4.75 17.89 -8.32
C ARG A 28 5.16 18.42 -6.94
N HIS A 29 4.30 18.32 -5.94
CA HIS A 29 4.63 18.73 -4.57
C HIS A 29 5.78 17.91 -3.99
N MET A 30 5.76 16.59 -4.19
CA MET A 30 6.83 15.68 -3.74
C MET A 30 8.18 16.02 -4.39
N GLY A 31 8.19 16.50 -5.64
CA GLY A 31 9.40 17.00 -6.30
C GLY A 31 9.96 18.30 -5.73
N LEU A 32 9.18 19.05 -4.95
CA LEU A 32 9.55 20.38 -4.42
C LEU A 32 9.73 20.41 -2.90
N CYS A 33 9.26 19.38 -2.18
CA CYS A 33 9.14 19.42 -0.73
C CYS A 33 9.84 18.21 -0.04
N PRO A 34 11.10 18.37 0.40
CA PRO A 34 11.85 17.28 1.05
C PRO A 34 11.23 16.76 2.35
N SER A 35 10.50 17.61 3.09
CA SER A 35 9.82 17.19 4.33
C SER A 35 8.65 16.25 4.03
N CYS A 36 7.90 16.49 2.96
CA CYS A 36 6.81 15.60 2.54
C CYS A 36 7.34 14.28 1.98
N VAL A 37 8.47 14.29 1.27
CA VAL A 37 9.20 13.06 0.89
C VAL A 37 9.59 12.24 2.14
N SER A 38 10.16 12.92 3.14
CA SER A 38 10.56 12.27 4.40
C SER A 38 9.37 11.74 5.17
N TYR A 39 8.25 12.48 5.18
CA TYR A 39 7.00 12.06 5.82
C TYR A 39 6.43 10.80 5.16
N LEU A 40 6.32 10.78 3.82
CA LEU A 40 5.80 9.62 3.09
C LEU A 40 6.65 8.37 3.36
N ARG A 41 7.98 8.52 3.39
CA ARG A 41 8.89 7.43 3.74
C ARG A 41 8.61 6.89 5.15
N SER A 42 8.47 7.77 6.14
CA SER A 42 8.17 7.36 7.52
C SER A 42 6.80 6.69 7.65
N TYR A 43 5.81 7.16 6.88
CA TYR A 43 4.49 6.53 6.79
C TYR A 43 4.57 5.12 6.19
N GLU A 44 5.31 4.96 5.09
CA GLU A 44 5.56 3.65 4.47
C GLU A 44 6.25 2.67 5.42
N GLU A 45 7.25 3.17 6.15
CA GLU A 45 7.97 2.38 7.15
C GLU A 45 7.07 1.96 8.31
N THR A 46 6.17 2.85 8.76
CA THR A 46 5.20 2.54 9.81
C THR A 46 4.29 1.39 9.38
N ILE A 47 3.80 1.40 8.14
CA ILE A 47 2.99 0.31 7.59
C ILE A 47 3.80 -0.99 7.49
N ARG A 48 5.06 -0.91 7.05
CA ARG A 48 5.94 -2.09 6.96
C ARG A 48 6.19 -2.72 8.32
N LEU A 49 6.51 -1.91 9.34
CA LEU A 49 6.73 -2.36 10.71
C LEU A 49 5.45 -2.91 11.33
N GLY A 50 4.31 -2.27 11.13
CA GLY A 50 3.01 -2.75 11.59
C GLY A 50 2.66 -4.12 11.01
N ARG A 51 2.84 -4.30 9.69
CA ARG A 51 2.67 -5.61 9.04
C ARG A 51 3.61 -6.66 9.60
N LYS A 52 4.90 -6.32 9.80
CA LYS A 52 5.86 -7.26 10.39
C LYS A 52 5.53 -7.67 11.82
N ALA A 53 4.97 -6.76 12.61
CA ALA A 53 4.64 -7.02 14.01
C ALA A 53 3.33 -7.79 14.17
N LEU A 54 2.37 -7.59 13.26
CA LEU A 54 1.00 -8.11 13.39
C LEU A 54 0.68 -9.26 12.44
N CYS A 55 1.44 -9.43 11.35
CA CYS A 55 1.28 -10.54 10.43
C CYS A 55 2.44 -11.52 10.60
N ASP A 56 2.12 -12.77 10.87
CA ASP A 56 3.08 -13.87 10.75
C ASP A 56 3.09 -14.37 9.30
N PRO A 57 4.16 -14.10 8.52
CA PRO A 57 4.23 -14.58 7.14
C PRO A 57 4.34 -16.11 7.05
N GLU A 58 4.79 -16.77 8.11
CA GLU A 58 4.84 -18.24 8.23
C GLU A 58 3.66 -18.78 9.04
N GLY A 59 2.68 -17.91 9.35
CA GLY A 59 1.47 -18.26 10.06
C GLY A 59 0.62 -19.25 9.27
N PRO A 60 -0.26 -20.01 9.94
CA PRO A 60 -1.12 -20.96 9.27
C PRO A 60 -2.04 -20.22 8.27
N VAL A 61 -2.17 -20.80 7.07
CA VAL A 61 -3.18 -20.35 6.10
C VAL A 61 -4.56 -20.46 6.77
N PRO A 62 -5.40 -19.40 6.73
CA PRO A 62 -6.75 -19.46 7.27
C PRO A 62 -7.51 -20.66 6.68
N GLN A 63 -8.13 -21.48 7.53
CA GLN A 63 -8.80 -22.72 7.12
C GLN A 63 -10.02 -22.46 6.21
N ASP A 64 -10.52 -21.23 6.19
CA ASP A 64 -11.63 -20.74 5.38
C ASP A 64 -11.19 -20.13 4.04
N ALA A 65 -9.89 -20.11 3.73
CA ALA A 65 -9.39 -19.64 2.46
C ALA A 65 -9.80 -20.59 1.32
N PRO A 66 -10.58 -20.15 0.30
CA PRO A 66 -11.04 -21.03 -0.77
C PRO A 66 -9.89 -21.56 -1.63
N GLU A 67 -9.82 -22.87 -1.86
CA GLU A 67 -8.74 -23.48 -2.66
C GLU A 67 -8.65 -22.92 -4.08
N GLU A 68 -9.79 -22.57 -4.70
CA GLU A 68 -9.80 -21.97 -6.03
C GLU A 68 -9.10 -20.60 -6.06
N LEU A 69 -9.26 -19.81 -5.00
CA LEU A 69 -8.57 -18.52 -4.88
C LEU A 69 -7.07 -18.73 -4.74
N ILE A 70 -6.64 -19.68 -3.92
CA ILE A 70 -5.23 -20.05 -3.76
C ILE A 70 -4.64 -20.49 -5.11
N ARG A 71 -5.33 -21.37 -5.84
CA ARG A 71 -4.92 -21.82 -7.17
C ARG A 71 -4.80 -20.66 -8.17
N ALA A 72 -5.78 -19.77 -8.21
CA ALA A 72 -5.79 -18.62 -9.10
C ALA A 72 -4.61 -17.67 -8.82
N ILE A 73 -4.32 -17.38 -7.55
CA ILE A 73 -3.18 -16.55 -7.14
C ILE A 73 -1.85 -17.20 -7.57
N LEU A 74 -1.66 -18.50 -7.30
CA LEU A 74 -0.45 -19.22 -7.68
C LEU A 74 -0.24 -19.24 -9.20
N ALA A 75 -1.31 -19.42 -9.98
CA ALA A 75 -1.26 -19.40 -11.44
C ALA A 75 -0.91 -18.01 -11.99
N ALA A 76 -1.47 -16.94 -11.41
CA ALA A 76 -1.16 -15.56 -11.81
C ALA A 76 0.31 -15.21 -11.54
N ARG A 77 0.86 -15.62 -10.37
CA ARG A 77 2.27 -15.39 -10.04
C ARG A 77 3.24 -16.06 -11.01
N LYS A 78 2.94 -17.29 -11.46
CA LYS A 78 3.76 -18.00 -12.47
C LYS A 78 3.78 -17.32 -13.83
N LYS A 79 2.73 -16.56 -14.20
CA LYS A 79 2.67 -15.83 -15.47
C LYS A 79 3.40 -14.49 -15.44
N ALA A 80 3.59 -13.92 -14.25
CA ALA A 80 4.25 -12.62 -14.06
C ALA A 80 5.78 -12.74 -13.85
N GLN A 81 6.31 -13.97 -13.83
CA GLN A 81 7.74 -14.30 -13.71
C GLN A 81 8.28 -14.77 -15.06
#